data_AF-A0A7G2ITM0-F1
#
_entry.id   AF-A0A7G2ITM0-F1
#
_cell.length_a   1.000
_cell.length_b   1.000
_cell.length_c   1.000
_cell.angle_alpha   90.00
_cell.angle_beta   90.00
_cell.angle_gamma   90.00
#
_symmetry.space_group_name_H-M   'P 1'
#
loop_
_entity.id
_entity.type
_entity.pdbx_description
1 polymer ?
#
loop_
_entity_poly.entity_id
_entity_poly.type
_entity_poly.pdbx_seq_one_letter_code
_entity_poly.pdbx_strand_id
1 'polypeptide(L)'
;MNTSTWKDNAVIKALGELPDQLIAELPNIQVFGAVGDKNFTRMGDVTGSGIVSTMVHNVTVGKADLSSTIKASQTKLDDLVEQR
;
A
#
# COMPACT_ATOMS: atom_id res chain seq x y z
N MET A 1 -16.13 -16.46 -30.28
CA MET A 1 -14.67 -16.67 -30.25
C MET A 1 -14.34 -18.16 -30.43
N ASN A 2 -14.52 -18.70 -31.64
CA ASN A 2 -14.43 -20.16 -31.90
C ASN A 2 -13.67 -20.50 -33.19
N THR A 3 -12.73 -19.65 -33.61
CA THR A 3 -11.81 -19.95 -34.71
C THR A 3 -10.61 -20.73 -34.17
N SER A 4 -10.23 -21.81 -34.85
CA SER A 4 -9.06 -22.65 -34.51
C SER A 4 -7.77 -21.84 -34.37
N THR A 5 -7.60 -20.80 -35.19
CA THR A 5 -6.48 -19.85 -35.13
C THR A 5 -6.37 -19.11 -33.79
N TRP A 6 -7.50 -18.86 -33.10
CA TRP A 6 -7.51 -18.22 -31.79
C TRP A 6 -7.21 -19.25 -30.67
N LYS A 7 -7.81 -20.44 -30.77
CA LYS A 7 -7.62 -21.50 -29.77
C LYS A 7 -6.23 -22.10 -29.78
N ASP A 8 -5.56 -22.14 -30.93
CA ASP A 8 -4.24 -22.77 -31.10
C ASP A 8 -3.07 -21.78 -31.10
N ASN A 9 -3.34 -20.50 -30.84
CA ASN A 9 -2.29 -19.50 -30.72
C ASN A 9 -1.48 -19.71 -29.43
N ALA A 10 -0.18 -19.99 -29.57
CA ALA A 10 0.72 -20.27 -28.45
C ALA A 10 0.80 -19.12 -27.43
N VAL A 11 0.67 -17.86 -27.88
CA VAL A 11 0.66 -16.68 -27.00
C VAL A 11 -0.62 -16.65 -26.18
N ILE A 12 -1.77 -16.97 -26.79
CA ILE A 12 -3.06 -16.97 -26.10
C ILE A 12 -3.16 -18.12 -25.10
N LYS A 13 -2.59 -19.30 -25.42
CA LYS A 13 -2.47 -20.42 -24.48
C LYS A 13 -1.58 -20.06 -23.28
N ALA A 14 -0.43 -19.44 -23.53
CA ALA A 14 0.48 -19.00 -22.47
C ALA A 14 -0.14 -17.93 -21.55
N LEU A 15 -0.96 -17.02 -22.08
CA LEU A 15 -1.70 -16.04 -21.29
C LEU A 15 -2.96 -16.63 -20.63
N GLY A 16 -3.42 -17.81 -21.03
CA GLY A 16 -4.61 -18.48 -20.50
C GLY A 16 -4.43 -19.02 -19.09
N GLU A 17 -3.21 -19.38 -18.72
CA GLU A 17 -2.84 -19.83 -17.36
C GLU A 17 -2.49 -18.67 -16.42
N LEU A 18 -2.34 -17.46 -16.99
CA LEU A 18 -1.95 -16.26 -16.27
C LEU A 18 -2.95 -15.84 -15.18
N PRO A 19 -4.28 -15.99 -15.35
CA PRO A 19 -5.23 -15.79 -14.26
C PRO A 19 -5.04 -16.75 -13.09
N ASP A 20 -4.77 -18.03 -13.35
CA ASP A 20 -4.53 -19.03 -12.31
C ASP A 20 -3.22 -18.76 -11.57
N GLN A 21 -2.18 -18.32 -12.30
CA GLN A 21 -0.91 -17.87 -11.72
C GLN A 21 -1.09 -16.61 -10.85
N LEU A 22 -1.89 -15.62 -11.31
CA LEU A 22 -2.21 -14.44 -10.51
C LEU A 22 -3.00 -14.79 -9.24
N ILE A 23 -3.91 -15.76 -9.30
CA ILE A 23 -4.67 -16.25 -8.14
C ILE A 23 -3.76 -17.02 -7.17
N ALA A 24 -2.78 -17.78 -7.70
CA ALA A 24 -1.81 -18.51 -6.89
C ALA A 24 -0.84 -17.58 -6.13
N GLU A 25 -0.57 -16.38 -6.67
CA GLU A 25 0.28 -15.36 -6.02
C GLU A 25 -0.49 -14.44 -5.06
N LEU A 26 -1.83 -14.40 -5.13
CA LEU A 26 -2.67 -13.59 -4.23
C LEU A 26 -2.37 -13.80 -2.73
N PRO A 27 -2.15 -15.03 -2.22
CA PRO A 27 -1.79 -15.28 -0.83
C PRO A 27 -0.40 -14.74 -0.44
N ASN A 28 0.50 -14.53 -1.42
CA ASN A 28 1.85 -14.04 -1.22
C ASN A 28 1.98 -12.52 -1.40
N ILE A 29 0.90 -11.81 -1.76
CA ILE A 29 0.94 -10.35 -1.91
C ILE A 29 1.14 -9.72 -0.53
N GLN A 30 2.38 -9.36 -0.25
CA GLN A 30 2.73 -8.50 0.87
C GLN A 30 2.36 -7.06 0.50
N VAL A 31 1.12 -6.67 0.82
CA VAL A 31 0.68 -5.28 0.67
C VAL A 31 1.47 -4.43 1.68
N PHE A 32 1.85 -3.20 1.31
CA PHE A 32 2.51 -2.27 2.25
C PHE A 32 1.72 -2.18 3.56
N GLY A 33 2.36 -2.59 4.67
CA GLY A 33 1.72 -2.74 5.98
C GLY A 33 1.49 -4.19 6.45
N ALA A 34 1.83 -5.21 5.67
CA ALA A 34 1.81 -6.59 6.15
C ALA A 34 3.00 -6.87 7.09
N VAL A 35 2.72 -7.10 8.39
CA VAL A 35 3.70 -7.47 9.40
C VAL A 35 3.34 -8.85 9.96
N GLY A 36 4.11 -9.87 9.59
CA GLY A 36 3.77 -11.27 9.88
C GLY A 36 2.48 -11.68 9.16
N ASP A 37 1.53 -12.28 9.90
CA ASP A 37 0.24 -12.75 9.36
C ASP A 37 -0.86 -11.67 9.34
N LYS A 38 -0.53 -10.40 9.65
CA LYS A 38 -1.50 -9.30 9.75
C LYS A 38 -1.25 -8.20 8.74
N ASN A 39 -2.28 -7.90 7.94
CA ASN A 39 -2.31 -6.77 7.02
C ASN A 39 -2.71 -5.48 7.75
N PHE A 40 -1.74 -4.63 8.07
CA PHE A 40 -1.97 -3.26 8.52
C PHE A 40 -1.95 -2.31 7.32
N THR A 41 -2.90 -2.44 6.40
CA THR A 41 -2.99 -1.57 5.21
C THR A 41 -2.95 -0.08 5.55
N ARG A 42 -3.48 0.30 6.73
CA ARG A 42 -3.40 1.65 7.28
C ARG A 42 -1.99 2.16 7.54
N MET A 43 -1.02 1.26 7.76
CA MET A 43 0.38 1.64 7.91
C MET A 43 1.01 2.04 6.57
N GLY A 44 0.47 1.52 5.44
CA GLY A 44 0.77 2.03 4.10
C GLY A 44 0.36 3.48 3.96
N ASP A 45 -0.85 3.84 4.38
CA ASP A 45 -1.35 5.23 4.35
C ASP A 45 -0.53 6.15 5.28
N VAL A 46 -0.23 5.70 6.50
CA VAL A 46 0.60 6.45 7.46
C VAL A 46 2.00 6.71 6.89
N THR A 47 2.62 5.70 6.28
CA THR A 47 3.95 5.83 5.68
C THR A 47 3.90 6.73 4.43
N GLY A 48 2.89 6.55 3.57
CA GLY A 48 2.68 7.33 2.36
C GLY A 48 2.32 8.79 2.61
N SER A 49 1.66 9.10 3.73
CA SER A 49 1.27 10.47 4.10
C SER A 49 2.45 11.39 4.42
N GLY A 50 3.60 10.82 4.77
CA GLY A 50 4.79 11.58 5.19
C GLY A 50 4.65 12.34 6.51
N ILE A 51 3.50 12.26 7.21
CA ILE A 51 3.21 13.06 8.41
C ILE A 51 4.28 12.87 9.50
N VAL A 52 4.73 11.64 9.71
CA VAL A 52 5.77 11.32 10.71
C VAL A 52 7.12 11.92 10.33
N SER A 53 7.51 11.82 9.05
CA SER A 53 8.78 12.38 8.55
C SER A 53 8.79 13.91 8.67
N THR A 54 7.70 14.56 8.27
CA THR A 54 7.53 16.02 8.39
C THR A 54 7.54 16.48 9.84
N MET A 55 6.90 15.73 10.75
CA MET A 55 6.93 16.03 12.19
C MET A 55 8.37 16.05 12.73
N VAL A 56 9.13 14.98 12.45
CA VAL A 56 10.53 14.87 12.88
C VAL A 56 11.35 16.01 12.30
N HIS A 57 11.20 16.30 11.01
CA HIS A 57 11.88 17.42 10.36
C HIS A 57 11.56 18.77 11.02
N ASN A 58 10.27 19.06 11.25
CA ASN A 58 9.84 20.33 11.82
C ASN A 58 10.40 20.56 13.22
N VAL A 59 10.45 19.52 14.06
CA VAL A 59 11.01 19.59 15.41
C VAL A 59 12.54 19.72 15.38
N THR A 60 13.22 18.90 14.57
CA THR A 60 14.69 18.78 14.62
C THR A 60 15.41 19.84 13.80
N VAL A 61 14.93 20.11 12.58
CA VAL A 61 15.56 21.04 11.63
C VAL A 61 14.80 22.36 11.59
N GLY A 62 13.47 22.30 11.55
CA GLY A 62 12.61 23.48 11.50
C GLY A 62 12.54 24.26 12.82
N LYS A 63 13.06 23.69 13.92
CA LYS A 63 13.02 24.26 15.29
C LYS A 63 11.61 24.68 15.73
N ALA A 64 10.58 24.00 15.20
CA ALA A 64 9.22 24.19 15.63
C ALA A 64 9.05 23.70 17.08
N ASP A 65 8.06 24.26 17.78
CA ASP A 65 7.75 23.83 19.14
C ASP A 65 7.35 22.34 19.16
N LEU A 66 7.96 21.57 20.06
CA LEU A 66 7.81 20.12 20.14
C LEU A 66 6.37 19.71 20.43
N SER A 67 5.77 20.32 21.46
CA SER A 67 4.48 19.89 21.99
C SER A 67 3.34 20.16 20.99
N SER A 68 3.33 21.36 20.40
CA SER A 68 2.36 21.74 19.38
C SER A 68 2.52 20.93 18.10
N THR A 69 3.75 20.69 17.65
CA THR A 69 4.03 19.92 16.43
C THR A 69 3.57 18.47 16.58
N ILE A 70 3.86 17.82 17.71
CA ILE A 70 3.41 16.46 17.98
C ILE A 70 1.88 16.39 18.01
N LYS A 71 1.21 17.30 18.72
CA LYS A 71 -0.26 17.32 18.78
C LYS A 71 -0.90 17.51 17.41
N ALA A 72 -0.39 18.44 16.62
CA ALA A 72 -0.90 18.68 15.27
C ALA A 72 -0.69 17.47 14.34
N SER A 73 0.47 16.80 14.44
CA SER A 73 0.73 15.58 13.67
C SER A 73 -0.12 14.40 14.14
N GLN A 74 -0.41 14.29 15.44
CA GLN A 74 -1.33 13.28 15.97
C GLN A 74 -2.73 13.46 15.40
N THR A 75 -3.28 14.68 15.43
CA THR A 75 -4.60 14.96 14.85
C THR A 75 -4.65 14.59 13.36
N LYS A 76 -3.61 14.94 12.59
CA LYS A 76 -3.54 14.56 11.16
C LYS A 76 -3.49 13.05 10.94
N LEU A 77 -2.84 12.29 11.83
CA LEU A 77 -2.81 10.84 11.76
C LEU A 77 -4.16 10.24 12.14
N ASP A 78 -4.82 10.78 13.17
CA ASP A 78 -6.16 10.35 13.58
C ASP A 78 -7.17 10.58 12.44
N ASP A 79 -7.17 11.77 11.83
CA ASP A 79 -8.01 12.10 10.67
C ASP A 79 -7.74 11.17 9.49
N LEU A 80 -6.48 10.89 9.18
CA LEU A 80 -6.07 9.99 8.09
C LEU A 80 -6.56 8.56 8.33
N VAL A 81 -6.49 8.09 9.57
CA VAL A 81 -6.93 6.75 9.95
C VAL A 81 -8.46 6.70 10.05
N GLU A 82 -9.16 7.79 10.34
CA GLU A 82 -10.62 7.83 10.40
C GLU A 82 -11.30 7.94 9.04
N GLN A 83 -10.66 8.55 8.03
CA GLN A 83 -11.20 8.62 6.67
C GLN A 83 -11.43 7.22 6.06
N ARG A 84 -12.68 6.92 5.73
CA ARG A 84 -13.16 5.71 5.04
C ARG A 84 -14.14 6.08 3.95
#